data_AF-A0A6G1G5B5-F1
#
_entry.id   AF-A0A6G1G5B5-F1
#
_cell.length_a   1.000
_cell.length_b   1.000
_cell.length_c   1.000
_cell.angle_alpha   90.00
_cell.angle_beta   90.00
_cell.angle_gamma   90.00
#
_symmetry.space_group_name_H-M   'P 1'
#
loop_
_entity.id
_entity.type
_entity.pdbx_description
1 polymer ?
#
loop_
_entity_poly.entity_id
_entity_poly.type
_entity_poly.pdbx_seq_one_letter_code
_entity_poly.pdbx_strand_id
1 'polypeptide(L)'
;EDFTQWAKEHGIKICGVKAHEIPSHGIGIVATRDLREGERVLFIPRSAMVTPASKGAKQLRLPEASSGQTRIAAYLTLSSQCEEFGFRDWQRTWPSIEALQASIPFFWPVELQSLLPPSAVALLKHQSLLISESWRQVKHLVPKASKSRFLYYYFIINSRTMYWRDTDSGNHRSTSAANNLALCPFLDFLNHSPSCQPATRTDQGYEIRTERPYVAGEEIFVSYGAHGNDFLLVEYGFLPEPGTNVWDSLSIDHFIIPALSTGQNDTLARYGFLGDYTLFLGTPATEQPEPCFRTLVALFLI
;
A
#
# COMPACT_ATOMS: atom_id res chain seq x y z
N GLU A 1 9.92 12.87 -19.07
CA GLU A 1 9.80 12.22 -20.40
C GLU A 1 10.59 10.91 -20.45
N ASP A 2 11.81 10.89 -19.93
CA ASP A 2 12.69 9.70 -19.88
C ASP A 2 12.02 8.44 -19.30
N PHE A 3 11.37 8.53 -18.13
CA PHE A 3 10.68 7.37 -17.54
C PHE A 3 9.52 6.84 -18.41
N THR A 4 8.79 7.72 -19.09
CA THR A 4 7.70 7.29 -19.99
C THR A 4 8.25 6.49 -21.18
N GLN A 5 9.41 6.89 -21.70
CA GLN A 5 10.09 6.17 -22.75
C GLN A 5 10.61 4.81 -22.24
N TRP A 6 11.28 4.79 -21.09
CA TRP A 6 11.71 3.56 -20.41
C TRP A 6 10.52 2.59 -20.22
N ALA A 7 9.37 3.09 -19.76
CA ALA A 7 8.18 2.27 -19.52
C ALA A 7 7.70 1.59 -20.82
N LYS A 8 7.65 2.34 -21.93
CA LYS A 8 7.25 1.81 -23.25
C LYS A 8 8.24 0.75 -23.75
N GLU A 9 9.53 0.94 -23.56
CA GLU A 9 10.58 -0.02 -23.91
C GLU A 9 10.46 -1.33 -23.12
N HIS A 10 9.95 -1.25 -21.89
CA HIS A 10 9.64 -2.41 -21.05
C HIS A 10 8.24 -3.02 -21.31
N GLY A 11 7.59 -2.61 -22.40
CA GLY A 11 6.33 -3.19 -22.88
C GLY A 11 5.06 -2.60 -22.28
N ILE A 12 5.17 -1.58 -21.41
CA ILE A 12 4.00 -0.89 -20.83
C ILE A 12 3.28 -0.13 -21.93
N LYS A 13 1.95 -0.30 -22.01
CA LYS A 13 1.09 0.41 -22.97
C LYS A 13 0.43 1.58 -22.26
N ILE A 14 0.68 2.79 -22.77
CA ILE A 14 0.16 4.04 -22.23
C ILE A 14 -0.64 4.70 -23.35
N CYS A 15 -1.95 4.83 -23.18
CA CYS A 15 -2.89 5.22 -24.23
C CYS A 15 -3.79 6.36 -23.75
N GLY A 16 -3.68 7.54 -24.37
CA GLY A 16 -4.56 8.68 -24.06
C GLY A 16 -4.35 9.29 -22.67
N VAL A 17 -3.25 8.96 -21.98
CA VAL A 17 -2.94 9.45 -20.63
C VAL A 17 -1.46 9.80 -20.50
N LYS A 18 -1.13 10.61 -19.49
CA LYS A 18 0.25 10.95 -19.12
C LYS A 18 0.38 11.12 -17.61
N ALA A 19 1.59 10.93 -17.09
CA ALA A 19 1.92 11.38 -15.74
C ALA A 19 1.95 12.91 -15.69
N HIS A 20 1.43 13.49 -14.62
CA HIS A 20 1.39 14.93 -14.40
C HIS A 20 1.53 15.24 -12.92
N GLU A 21 2.14 16.37 -12.59
CA GLU A 21 2.18 16.85 -11.21
C GLU A 21 0.86 17.54 -10.89
N ILE A 22 0.18 17.04 -9.86
CA ILE A 22 -1.12 17.48 -9.39
C ILE A 22 -0.92 18.16 -8.02
N PRO A 23 -1.36 19.42 -7.88
CA PRO A 23 -1.36 20.08 -6.58
C PRO A 23 -2.03 19.21 -5.51
N SER A 24 -1.38 19.05 -4.36
CA SER A 24 -1.85 18.26 -3.21
C SER A 24 -1.82 16.73 -3.36
N HIS A 25 -1.77 16.18 -4.58
CA HIS A 25 -1.69 14.71 -4.80
C HIS A 25 -0.29 14.23 -5.20
N GLY A 26 0.62 15.13 -5.58
CA GLY A 26 1.94 14.74 -6.11
C GLY A 26 1.84 14.31 -7.57
N ILE A 27 2.48 13.21 -7.98
CA ILE A 27 2.37 12.73 -9.36
C ILE A 27 1.07 11.93 -9.51
N GLY A 28 0.23 12.31 -10.46
CA GLY A 28 -1.00 11.64 -10.86
C GLY A 28 -0.98 11.23 -12.34
N ILE A 29 -2.01 10.50 -12.78
CA ILE A 29 -2.25 10.20 -14.20
C ILE A 29 -3.43 11.02 -14.71
N VAL A 30 -3.22 11.79 -15.78
CA VAL A 30 -4.28 12.62 -16.39
C VAL A 30 -4.55 12.21 -17.83
N ALA A 31 -5.79 12.39 -18.26
CA ALA A 31 -6.20 12.23 -19.66
C ALA A 31 -5.52 13.27 -20.55
N THR A 32 -5.01 12.87 -21.72
CA THR A 32 -4.41 13.79 -22.72
C THR A 32 -5.38 14.22 -23.81
N ARG A 33 -6.55 13.58 -23.85
CA ARG A 33 -7.68 13.83 -24.73
C ARG A 33 -8.93 13.32 -24.04
N ASP A 34 -10.10 13.56 -24.62
CA ASP A 34 -11.31 12.92 -24.16
C ASP A 34 -11.22 11.39 -24.34
N LEU A 35 -11.62 10.67 -23.29
CA LEU A 35 -11.62 9.21 -23.21
C LEU A 35 -13.05 8.71 -23.08
N ARG A 36 -13.33 7.59 -23.74
CA ARG A 36 -14.63 6.91 -23.63
C ARG A 36 -14.61 5.95 -22.45
N GLU A 37 -15.79 5.62 -21.93
CA GLU A 37 -15.94 4.52 -20.96
C GLU A 37 -15.44 3.18 -21.55
N GLY A 38 -14.81 2.35 -20.71
CA GLY A 38 -14.28 1.03 -21.06
C GLY A 38 -12.96 1.04 -21.84
N GLU A 39 -12.45 2.23 -22.16
CA GLU A 39 -11.19 2.41 -22.88
C GLU A 39 -10.01 1.98 -22.01
N ARG A 40 -9.12 1.13 -22.54
CA ARG A 40 -7.91 0.72 -21.83
C ARG A 40 -6.81 1.77 -21.99
N VAL A 41 -6.52 2.47 -20.90
CA VAL A 41 -5.57 3.59 -20.87
C VAL A 41 -4.17 3.16 -20.43
N LEU A 42 -4.07 2.08 -19.65
CA LEU A 42 -2.80 1.56 -19.15
C LEU A 42 -2.80 0.03 -19.17
N PHE A 43 -1.69 -0.57 -19.60
CA PHE A 43 -1.41 -1.99 -19.42
C PHE A 43 0.05 -2.21 -19.03
N ILE A 44 0.26 -2.89 -17.91
CA ILE A 44 1.58 -3.22 -17.35
C ILE A 44 1.75 -4.73 -17.49
N PRO A 45 2.61 -5.20 -18.41
CA PRO A 45 2.85 -6.63 -18.54
C PRO A 45 3.55 -7.15 -17.29
N ARG A 46 3.29 -8.41 -16.95
CA ARG A 46 3.95 -9.10 -15.82
C ARG A 46 5.48 -8.99 -15.87
N SER A 47 6.08 -9.03 -17.06
CA SER A 47 7.53 -8.91 -17.24
C SER A 47 8.12 -7.58 -16.79
N ALA A 48 7.32 -6.51 -16.72
CA ALA A 48 7.73 -5.19 -16.26
C ALA A 48 7.61 -5.01 -14.73
N MET A 49 6.93 -5.93 -14.04
CA MET A 49 6.69 -5.83 -12.60
C MET A 49 7.90 -6.30 -11.78
N VAL A 50 8.13 -5.64 -10.63
CA VAL A 50 9.09 -6.12 -9.64
C VAL A 50 8.33 -6.84 -8.53
N THR A 51 8.63 -8.13 -8.38
CA THR A 51 7.95 -9.02 -7.43
C THR A 51 8.99 -9.73 -6.55
N PRO A 52 8.59 -10.38 -5.45
CA PRO A 52 9.49 -11.26 -4.70
C PRO A 52 10.07 -12.39 -5.55
N ALA A 53 9.43 -12.72 -6.68
CA ALA A 53 9.85 -13.74 -7.60
C ALA A 53 10.83 -13.25 -8.70
N SER A 54 11.07 -11.94 -8.80
CA SER A 54 12.03 -11.37 -9.75
C SER A 54 13.44 -11.94 -9.50
N LYS A 55 14.21 -12.14 -10.59
CA LYS A 55 15.52 -12.82 -10.56
C LYS A 55 16.46 -12.28 -9.47
N GLY A 56 16.61 -10.96 -9.38
CA GLY A 56 17.46 -10.32 -8.38
C GLY A 56 17.00 -10.53 -6.93
N ALA A 57 15.68 -10.50 -6.68
CA ALA A 57 15.13 -10.78 -5.35
C ALA A 57 15.32 -12.25 -4.94
N LYS A 58 15.13 -13.20 -5.87
CA LYS A 58 15.38 -14.64 -5.63
C LYS A 58 16.85 -14.94 -5.34
N GLN A 59 17.79 -14.22 -5.95
CA GLN A 59 19.23 -14.44 -5.79
C GLN A 59 19.74 -14.13 -4.38
N LEU A 60 19.05 -13.30 -3.60
CA LEU A 60 19.48 -12.94 -2.24
C LEU A 60 19.39 -14.08 -1.21
N ARG A 61 18.74 -15.21 -1.56
CA ARG A 61 18.62 -16.41 -0.70
C ARG A 61 18.20 -16.10 0.75
N LEU A 62 17.31 -15.13 0.94
CA LEU A 62 16.77 -14.76 2.26
C LEU A 62 15.91 -15.89 2.85
N PRO A 63 15.86 -16.02 4.21
CA PRO A 63 15.07 -17.04 4.91
C PRO A 63 13.64 -17.14 4.38
N GLU A 64 13.05 -18.33 4.28
CA GLU A 64 11.70 -18.52 3.74
C GLU A 64 10.64 -17.63 4.41
N ALA A 65 10.76 -17.45 5.73
CA ALA A 65 9.88 -16.59 6.53
C ALA A 65 9.98 -15.08 6.20
N SER A 66 10.96 -14.65 5.40
CA SER A 66 11.10 -13.25 4.98
C SER A 66 9.95 -12.87 4.04
N SER A 67 9.26 -11.78 4.36
CA SER A 67 8.17 -11.26 3.54
C SER A 67 8.64 -10.83 2.15
N GLY A 68 7.70 -10.74 1.21
CA GLY A 68 7.97 -10.25 -0.14
C GLY A 68 8.48 -8.81 -0.13
N GLN A 69 7.96 -7.97 0.77
CA GLN A 69 8.43 -6.61 0.96
C GLN A 69 9.89 -6.57 1.41
N THR A 70 10.30 -7.40 2.37
CA THR A 70 11.70 -7.52 2.80
C THR A 70 12.61 -7.92 1.65
N ARG A 71 12.18 -8.88 0.84
CA ARG A 71 12.94 -9.39 -0.31
C ARG A 71 13.14 -8.31 -1.38
N ILE A 72 12.08 -7.60 -1.75
CA ILE A 72 12.18 -6.53 -2.75
C ILE A 72 12.98 -5.35 -2.19
N ALA A 73 12.78 -4.95 -0.93
CA ALA A 73 13.51 -3.85 -0.30
C ALA A 73 15.02 -4.12 -0.27
N ALA A 74 15.43 -5.32 0.13
CA ALA A 74 16.83 -5.72 0.12
C ALA A 74 17.40 -5.75 -1.30
N TYR A 75 16.64 -6.28 -2.27
CA TYR A 75 17.04 -6.31 -3.67
C TYR A 75 17.29 -4.91 -4.24
N LEU A 76 16.35 -3.98 -4.08
CA LEU A 76 16.51 -2.60 -4.54
C LEU A 76 17.66 -1.90 -3.80
N THR A 77 17.82 -2.16 -2.50
CA THR A 77 18.92 -1.58 -1.71
C THR A 77 20.29 -1.97 -2.23
N LEU A 78 20.48 -3.24 -2.58
CA LEU A 78 21.76 -3.76 -3.06
C LEU A 78 22.01 -3.39 -4.52
N SER A 79 20.99 -3.50 -5.38
CA SER A 79 21.13 -3.26 -6.81
C SER A 79 21.24 -1.78 -7.19
N SER A 80 20.65 -0.87 -6.43
CA SER A 80 20.76 0.58 -6.66
C SER A 80 22.18 1.14 -6.58
N GLN A 81 23.10 0.40 -5.97
CA GLN A 81 24.52 0.75 -5.89
C GLN A 81 25.29 0.38 -7.16
N CYS A 82 24.74 -0.48 -8.02
CA CYS A 82 25.36 -0.91 -9.27
C CYS A 82 25.06 0.11 -10.38
N GLU A 83 26.03 0.48 -11.21
CA GLU A 83 25.83 1.42 -12.33
C GLU A 83 24.67 0.99 -13.24
N GLU A 84 24.57 -0.31 -13.53
CA GLU A 84 23.53 -0.97 -14.33
C GLU A 84 22.18 -1.17 -13.60
N PHE A 85 21.83 -0.31 -12.64
CA PHE A 85 20.53 -0.39 -11.97
C PHE A 85 19.40 -0.07 -12.96
N GLY A 86 18.77 -1.11 -13.51
CA GLY A 86 17.77 -0.99 -14.58
C GLY A 86 16.50 -0.21 -14.23
N PHE A 87 16.31 0.19 -12.97
CA PHE A 87 15.16 0.98 -12.52
C PHE A 87 15.51 2.44 -12.22
N ARG A 88 16.67 2.97 -12.63
CA ARG A 88 17.08 4.36 -12.35
C ARG A 88 16.04 5.39 -12.80
N ASP A 89 15.54 5.27 -14.02
CA ASP A 89 14.58 6.24 -14.56
C ASP A 89 13.24 6.19 -13.82
N TRP A 90 12.81 5.00 -13.41
CA TRP A 90 11.63 4.85 -12.55
C TRP A 90 11.88 5.41 -11.15
N GLN A 91 13.01 5.08 -10.52
CA GLN A 91 13.36 5.53 -9.18
C GLN A 91 13.38 7.06 -9.08
N ARG A 92 13.81 7.78 -10.14
CA ARG A 92 13.80 9.25 -10.19
C ARG A 92 12.41 9.87 -10.04
N THR A 93 11.35 9.08 -10.27
CA THR A 93 9.96 9.52 -10.13
C THR A 93 9.35 9.20 -8.77
N TRP A 94 10.04 8.42 -7.94
CA TRP A 94 9.60 8.11 -6.58
C TRP A 94 9.76 9.33 -5.66
N PRO A 95 8.95 9.43 -4.59
CA PRO A 95 9.07 10.52 -3.62
C PRO A 95 10.46 10.52 -3.01
N SER A 96 10.96 11.70 -2.68
CA SER A 96 12.23 11.81 -1.96
C SER A 96 12.11 11.24 -0.54
N ILE A 97 13.24 10.97 0.10
CA ILE A 97 13.24 10.53 1.49
C ILE A 97 12.65 11.60 2.42
N GLU A 98 12.87 12.89 2.11
CA GLU A 98 12.32 14.01 2.87
C GLU A 98 10.79 14.05 2.76
N ALA A 99 10.24 13.77 1.57
CA ALA A 99 8.79 13.68 1.39
C ALA A 99 8.19 12.54 2.21
N LEU A 100 8.82 11.36 2.21
CA LEU A 100 8.40 10.23 3.05
C LEU A 100 8.51 10.56 4.54
N GLN A 101 9.58 11.25 4.95
CA GLN A 101 9.79 11.66 6.34
C GLN A 101 8.76 12.67 6.83
N ALA A 102 8.33 13.57 5.95
CA ALA A 102 7.30 14.55 6.26
C ALA A 102 5.90 13.90 6.38
N SER A 103 5.62 12.87 5.58
CA SER A 103 4.24 12.36 5.44
C SER A 103 3.93 11.08 6.22
N ILE A 104 4.92 10.22 6.49
CA ILE A 104 4.69 8.92 7.12
C ILE A 104 4.98 8.96 8.63
N PRO A 105 4.02 8.60 9.50
CA PRO A 105 4.16 8.66 10.95
C PRO A 105 5.39 7.99 11.54
N PHE A 106 5.89 6.91 10.91
CA PHE A 106 7.11 6.22 11.32
C PHE A 106 8.33 7.13 11.45
N PHE A 107 8.42 8.17 10.62
CA PHE A 107 9.54 9.10 10.62
C PHE A 107 9.32 10.33 11.50
N TRP A 108 8.12 10.54 12.01
CA TRP A 108 7.81 11.70 12.82
C TRP A 108 8.49 11.63 14.19
N PRO A 109 8.78 12.78 14.83
CA PRO A 109 9.16 12.84 16.23
C PRO A 109 8.12 12.15 17.13
N VAL A 110 8.58 11.59 18.25
CA VAL A 110 7.74 10.82 19.20
C VAL A 110 6.59 11.68 19.73
N GLU A 111 6.80 12.98 19.86
CA GLU A 111 5.80 13.96 20.29
C GLU A 111 4.63 14.01 19.31
N LEU A 112 4.88 13.98 18.00
CA LEU A 112 3.81 13.94 16.99
C LEU A 112 3.16 12.57 16.90
N GLN A 113 3.94 11.49 17.02
CA GLN A 113 3.39 10.13 17.08
C GLN A 113 2.43 9.96 18.28
N SER A 114 2.68 10.67 19.38
CA SER A 114 1.82 10.64 20.57
C SER A 114 0.47 11.33 20.41
N LEU A 115 0.30 12.14 19.35
CA LEU A 115 -0.96 12.81 19.01
C LEU A 115 -1.86 11.96 18.10
N LEU A 116 -1.36 10.83 17.60
CA LEU A 116 -2.13 9.91 16.77
C LEU A 116 -3.26 9.25 17.60
N PRO A 117 -4.41 8.94 16.98
CA PRO A 117 -5.44 8.16 17.65
C PRO A 117 -4.92 6.77 18.06
N PRO A 118 -5.50 6.13 19.11
CA PRO A 118 -5.01 4.85 19.61
C PRO A 118 -4.87 3.76 18.55
N SER A 119 -5.79 3.69 17.58
CA SER A 119 -5.75 2.77 16.44
C SER A 119 -4.55 3.02 15.53
N ALA A 120 -4.28 4.27 15.13
CA ALA A 120 -3.09 4.61 14.35
C ALA A 120 -1.80 4.32 15.12
N VAL A 121 -1.76 4.54 16.44
CA VAL A 121 -0.61 4.16 17.28
C VAL A 121 -0.40 2.64 17.28
N ALA A 122 -1.47 1.84 17.33
CA ALA A 122 -1.37 0.38 17.25
C ALA A 122 -0.82 -0.08 15.89
N LEU A 123 -1.31 0.50 14.79
CA LEU A 123 -0.80 0.26 13.44
C LEU A 123 0.68 0.63 13.33
N LEU A 124 1.08 1.80 13.81
CA LEU A 124 2.46 2.28 13.78
C LEU A 124 3.41 1.36 14.57
N LYS A 125 2.97 0.87 15.74
CA LYS A 125 3.73 -0.12 16.52
C LYS A 125 3.92 -1.41 15.74
N HIS A 126 2.87 -1.93 15.12
CA HIS A 126 2.94 -3.14 14.31
C HIS A 126 3.88 -2.96 13.10
N GLN A 127 3.75 -1.85 12.36
CA GLN A 127 4.64 -1.51 11.25
C GLN A 127 6.11 -1.43 11.70
N SER A 128 6.37 -0.79 12.84
CA SER A 128 7.72 -0.68 13.42
C SER A 128 8.33 -2.05 13.78
N LEU A 129 7.52 -2.97 14.29
CA LEU A 129 7.94 -4.35 14.58
C LEU A 129 8.28 -5.11 13.29
N LEU A 130 7.44 -5.01 12.26
CA LEU A 130 7.68 -5.64 10.96
C LEU A 130 8.97 -5.12 10.31
N ILE A 131 9.20 -3.80 10.31
CA ILE A 131 10.43 -3.18 9.79
C ILE A 131 11.65 -3.67 10.57
N SER A 132 11.55 -3.73 11.90
CA SER A 132 12.64 -4.19 12.77
C SER A 132 13.02 -5.64 12.51
N GLU A 133 12.02 -6.51 12.33
CA GLU A 133 12.23 -7.91 11.95
C GLU A 133 12.83 -8.02 10.54
N SER A 134 12.29 -7.27 9.59
CA SER A 134 12.79 -7.22 8.20
C SER A 134 14.26 -6.82 8.15
N TRP A 135 14.64 -5.77 8.90
CA TRP A 135 16.04 -5.35 9.01
C TRP A 135 16.91 -6.44 9.64
N ARG A 136 16.43 -7.12 10.69
CA ARG A 136 17.15 -8.21 11.35
C ARG A 136 17.48 -9.35 10.38
N GLN A 137 16.55 -9.67 9.48
CA GLN A 137 16.71 -10.71 8.47
C GLN A 137 17.75 -10.35 7.42
N VAL A 138 17.89 -9.07 7.06
CA VAL A 138 18.74 -8.65 5.92
C VAL A 138 20.07 -8.00 6.31
N LYS A 139 20.26 -7.60 7.58
CA LYS A 139 21.45 -6.85 8.05
C LYS A 139 22.81 -7.54 7.82
N HIS A 140 22.81 -8.83 7.52
CA HIS A 140 24.02 -9.59 7.19
C HIS A 140 24.42 -9.48 5.71
N LEU A 141 23.46 -9.16 4.82
CA LEU A 141 23.67 -8.93 3.39
C LEU A 141 23.76 -7.44 3.06
N VAL A 142 22.92 -6.63 3.71
CA VAL A 142 22.84 -5.19 3.48
C VAL A 142 23.82 -4.49 4.42
N PRO A 143 24.83 -3.75 3.91
CA PRO A 143 25.75 -3.01 4.75
C PRO A 143 25.00 -2.08 5.71
N LYS A 144 25.46 -1.99 6.97
CA LYS A 144 24.81 -1.15 7.98
C LYS A 144 24.67 0.31 7.54
N ALA A 145 25.63 0.83 6.79
CA ALA A 145 25.60 2.17 6.20
C ALA A 145 24.43 2.39 5.22
N SER A 146 23.86 1.32 4.67
CA SER A 146 22.73 1.34 3.74
C SER A 146 21.38 1.16 4.44
N LYS A 147 21.29 1.20 5.77
CA LYS A 147 20.02 1.03 6.51
C LYS A 147 18.97 2.07 6.11
N SER A 148 19.35 3.34 5.95
CA SER A 148 18.45 4.41 5.51
C SER A 148 17.89 4.14 4.11
N ARG A 149 18.73 3.63 3.20
CA ARG A 149 18.33 3.22 1.86
C ARG A 149 17.39 2.01 1.87
N PHE A 150 17.62 1.05 2.77
CA PHE A 150 16.68 -0.05 3.00
C PHE A 150 15.31 0.46 3.45
N LEU A 151 15.28 1.36 4.43
CA LEU A 151 14.03 1.97 4.90
C LEU A 151 13.33 2.74 3.78
N TYR A 152 14.07 3.51 2.98
CA TYR A 152 13.53 4.18 1.80
C TYR A 152 12.79 3.21 0.88
N TYR A 153 13.45 2.15 0.41
CA TYR A 153 12.80 1.17 -0.48
C TYR A 153 11.68 0.40 0.22
N TYR A 154 11.79 0.13 1.52
CA TYR A 154 10.73 -0.51 2.28
C TYR A 154 9.43 0.30 2.21
N PHE A 155 9.50 1.62 2.41
CA PHE A 155 8.35 2.51 2.35
C PHE A 155 7.87 2.82 0.93
N ILE A 156 8.76 2.80 -0.07
CA ILE A 156 8.34 2.78 -1.49
C ILE A 156 7.45 1.56 -1.74
N ILE A 157 7.88 0.37 -1.32
CA ILE A 157 7.11 -0.87 -1.51
C ILE A 157 5.80 -0.84 -0.70
N ASN A 158 5.85 -0.30 0.52
CA ASN A 158 4.70 -0.22 1.42
C ASN A 158 3.53 0.55 0.80
N SER A 159 3.85 1.68 0.15
CA SER A 159 2.85 2.62 -0.35
C SER A 159 2.48 2.43 -1.83
N ARG A 160 3.23 1.61 -2.59
CA ARG A 160 3.12 1.55 -4.08
C ARG A 160 2.98 0.14 -4.64
N THR A 161 2.75 -0.87 -3.80
CA THR A 161 2.54 -2.23 -4.30
C THR A 161 1.08 -2.59 -4.50
N MET A 162 0.87 -3.43 -5.50
CA MET A 162 -0.42 -4.04 -5.80
C MET A 162 -0.40 -5.52 -5.45
N TYR A 163 -1.55 -6.07 -5.07
CA TYR A 163 -1.69 -7.49 -4.75
C TYR A 163 -1.39 -8.39 -5.96
N TRP A 164 -0.23 -9.02 -6.01
CA TRP A 164 0.13 -9.90 -7.13
C TRP A 164 0.51 -11.29 -6.65
N ARG A 165 -0.25 -12.30 -7.07
CA ARG A 165 0.06 -13.70 -6.79
C ARG A 165 0.71 -14.31 -8.01
N ASP A 166 1.98 -14.72 -7.88
CA ASP A 166 2.71 -15.38 -8.95
C ASP A 166 2.21 -16.83 -9.14
N THR A 167 1.40 -17.05 -10.16
CA THR A 167 0.78 -18.35 -10.48
C THR A 167 1.70 -19.32 -11.23
N ASP A 168 2.75 -18.84 -11.90
CA ASP A 168 3.66 -19.71 -12.68
C ASP A 168 4.72 -20.40 -11.83
N SER A 169 4.80 -20.04 -10.55
CA SER A 169 5.83 -20.60 -9.68
C SER A 169 5.69 -22.12 -9.47
N GLY A 170 4.59 -22.77 -9.87
CA GLY A 170 4.35 -24.22 -9.76
C GLY A 170 4.47 -24.76 -8.33
N ASN A 171 4.68 -23.87 -7.37
CA ASN A 171 5.10 -24.14 -6.03
C ASN A 171 4.00 -23.57 -5.14
N HIS A 172 2.93 -24.36 -5.01
CA HIS A 172 1.80 -24.12 -4.11
C HIS A 172 2.20 -24.02 -2.62
N ARG A 173 3.50 -23.90 -2.31
CA ARG A 173 4.08 -23.95 -0.97
C ARG A 173 4.37 -22.57 -0.37
N SER A 174 4.36 -21.49 -1.15
CA SER A 174 4.39 -20.13 -0.59
C SER A 174 3.04 -19.45 -0.78
N THR A 175 2.05 -19.91 -0.01
CA THR A 175 0.70 -19.35 0.07
C THR A 175 0.62 -18.12 0.98
N SER A 176 1.75 -17.68 1.55
CA SER A 176 1.76 -16.54 2.46
C SER A 176 1.35 -15.27 1.74
N ALA A 177 0.27 -14.64 2.22
CA ALA A 177 -0.21 -13.35 1.73
C ALA A 177 0.90 -12.29 1.66
N ALA A 178 1.88 -12.38 2.57
CA ALA A 178 3.04 -11.49 2.66
C ALA A 178 3.98 -11.55 1.45
N ASN A 179 3.83 -12.52 0.54
CA ASN A 179 4.59 -12.63 -0.71
C ASN A 179 3.80 -12.19 -1.94
N ASN A 180 2.52 -11.85 -1.79
CA ASN A 180 1.64 -11.53 -2.91
C ASN A 180 1.62 -10.03 -3.21
N LEU A 181 2.75 -9.49 -3.66
CA LEU A 181 2.88 -8.08 -3.99
C LEU A 181 3.75 -7.84 -5.23
N ALA A 182 3.47 -6.75 -5.94
CA ALA A 182 4.25 -6.28 -7.07
C ALA A 182 4.34 -4.76 -7.06
N LEU A 183 5.54 -4.23 -7.27
CA LEU A 183 5.69 -2.86 -7.76
C LEU A 183 5.41 -2.86 -9.26
N CYS A 184 4.54 -1.97 -9.69
CA CYS A 184 4.05 -1.90 -11.07
C CYS A 184 4.37 -0.50 -11.63
N PRO A 185 5.37 -0.35 -12.51
CA PRO A 185 5.73 0.96 -13.02
C PRO A 185 4.56 1.64 -13.72
N PHE A 186 4.41 2.94 -13.51
CA PHE A 186 3.36 3.80 -14.08
C PHE A 186 1.97 3.58 -13.45
N LEU A 187 1.67 2.36 -12.99
CA LEU A 187 0.48 2.09 -12.18
C LEU A 187 0.59 2.74 -10.79
N ASP A 188 1.82 2.84 -10.28
CA ASP A 188 2.15 3.48 -8.99
C ASP A 188 2.03 5.00 -8.97
N PHE A 189 1.63 5.62 -10.09
CA PHE A 189 1.26 7.05 -10.17
C PHE A 189 -0.24 7.31 -10.06
N LEU A 190 -1.10 6.28 -10.09
CA LEU A 190 -2.54 6.51 -9.94
C LEU A 190 -2.85 6.80 -8.48
N ASN A 191 -3.48 7.94 -8.22
CA ASN A 191 -3.87 8.33 -6.87
C ASN A 191 -5.15 7.60 -6.41
N HIS A 192 -5.37 7.61 -5.10
CA HIS A 192 -6.51 6.96 -4.46
C HIS A 192 -7.79 7.77 -4.61
N SER A 193 -8.88 7.09 -4.97
CA SER A 193 -10.24 7.58 -4.66
C SER A 193 -11.08 6.41 -4.12
N PRO A 194 -11.81 6.59 -3.00
CA PRO A 194 -12.56 5.51 -2.36
C PRO A 194 -13.76 5.03 -3.19
N SER A 195 -14.23 5.84 -4.15
CA SER A 195 -15.36 5.53 -5.03
C SER A 195 -14.96 4.85 -6.35
N CYS A 196 -13.67 4.81 -6.69
CA CYS A 196 -13.19 4.26 -7.95
C CYS A 196 -12.99 2.76 -7.89
N GLN A 197 -12.95 2.11 -9.05
CA GLN A 197 -12.56 0.70 -9.12
C GLN A 197 -11.05 0.50 -8.87
N PRO A 198 -10.63 -0.64 -8.27
CA PRO A 198 -9.22 -0.99 -8.19
C PRO A 198 -8.65 -1.36 -9.57
N ALA A 199 -7.32 -1.35 -9.70
CA ALA A 199 -6.67 -1.81 -10.92
C ALA A 199 -7.04 -3.27 -11.25
N THR A 200 -7.33 -3.55 -12.51
CA THR A 200 -7.76 -4.90 -12.94
C THR A 200 -6.54 -5.80 -13.16
N ARG A 201 -6.48 -6.89 -12.40
CA ARG A 201 -5.45 -7.92 -12.58
C ARG A 201 -5.91 -8.93 -13.64
N THR A 202 -5.01 -9.25 -14.57
CA THR A 202 -5.16 -10.29 -15.60
C THR A 202 -4.01 -11.29 -15.50
N ASP A 203 -4.10 -12.40 -16.22
CA ASP A 203 -3.01 -13.40 -16.28
C ASP A 203 -1.72 -12.82 -16.91
N GLN A 204 -1.87 -11.77 -17.74
CA GLN A 204 -0.76 -11.16 -18.47
C GLN A 204 -0.17 -9.94 -17.75
N GLY A 205 -0.81 -9.45 -16.68
CA GLY A 205 -0.39 -8.27 -15.95
C GLY A 205 -1.56 -7.43 -15.44
N TYR A 206 -1.35 -6.13 -15.29
CA TYR A 206 -2.38 -5.19 -14.82
C TYR A 206 -2.91 -4.32 -15.96
N GLU A 207 -4.20 -3.99 -15.93
CA GLU A 207 -4.78 -2.97 -16.79
C GLU A 207 -5.65 -1.97 -16.02
N ILE A 208 -5.68 -0.75 -16.55
CA ILE A 208 -6.64 0.29 -16.17
C ILE A 208 -7.56 0.55 -17.35
N ARG A 209 -8.85 0.45 -17.08
CA ARG A 209 -9.91 0.88 -17.98
C ARG A 209 -10.68 2.02 -17.36
N THR A 210 -11.08 2.96 -18.19
CA THR A 210 -11.95 4.06 -17.77
C THR A 210 -13.31 3.51 -17.33
N GLU A 211 -13.73 3.84 -16.12
CA GLU A 211 -15.05 3.46 -15.57
C GLU A 211 -16.19 4.38 -16.05
N ARG A 212 -15.82 5.51 -16.66
CA ARG A 212 -16.72 6.53 -17.21
C ARG A 212 -15.99 7.34 -18.28
N PRO A 213 -16.66 8.24 -19.01
CA PRO A 213 -15.96 9.22 -19.84
C PRO A 213 -15.09 10.16 -18.99
N TYR A 214 -13.93 10.53 -19.54
CA TYR A 214 -13.01 11.53 -18.97
C TYR A 214 -12.74 12.63 -19.98
N VAL A 215 -12.65 13.87 -19.53
CA VAL A 215 -12.25 15.00 -20.38
C VAL A 215 -10.74 15.19 -20.38
N ALA A 216 -10.19 15.77 -21.44
CA ALA A 216 -8.76 16.10 -21.48
C ALA A 216 -8.34 16.95 -20.25
N GLY A 217 -7.25 16.53 -19.59
CA GLY A 217 -6.72 17.17 -18.38
C GLY A 217 -7.28 16.60 -17.07
N GLU A 218 -8.33 15.79 -17.10
CA GLU A 218 -8.91 15.18 -15.91
C GLU A 218 -8.02 14.07 -15.35
N GLU A 219 -7.87 14.03 -14.01
CA GLU A 219 -7.12 12.99 -13.31
C GLU A 219 -7.92 11.69 -13.24
N ILE A 220 -7.22 10.58 -13.45
CA ILE A 220 -7.75 9.23 -13.33
C ILE A 220 -7.28 8.66 -12.00
N PHE A 221 -8.23 8.19 -11.19
CA PHE A 221 -7.98 7.58 -9.90
C PHE A 221 -8.23 6.07 -9.95
N VAL A 222 -7.71 5.37 -8.94
CA VAL A 222 -8.07 3.98 -8.64
C VAL A 222 -8.38 3.84 -7.15
N SER A 223 -9.12 2.81 -6.76
CA SER A 223 -9.18 2.45 -5.34
C SER A 223 -7.97 1.62 -4.96
N TYR A 224 -7.40 1.95 -3.78
CA TYR A 224 -6.31 1.18 -3.17
C TYR A 224 -6.86 0.03 -2.33
N GLY A 225 -8.17 0.02 -2.09
CA GLY A 225 -8.85 -0.88 -1.16
C GLY A 225 -9.78 -0.12 -0.22
N ALA A 226 -10.55 -0.88 0.55
CA ALA A 226 -11.43 -0.37 1.61
C ALA A 226 -10.62 -0.05 2.87
N HIS A 227 -9.83 1.02 2.81
CA HIS A 227 -8.92 1.42 3.88
C HIS A 227 -9.45 2.64 4.64
N GLY A 228 -9.51 2.53 5.96
CA GLY A 228 -9.81 3.67 6.84
C GLY A 228 -8.66 4.67 6.91
N ASN A 229 -8.95 5.86 7.44
CA ASN A 229 -8.00 6.98 7.44
C ASN A 229 -6.72 6.69 8.25
N ASP A 230 -6.85 6.00 9.38
CA ASP A 230 -5.68 5.60 10.19
C ASP A 230 -4.71 4.71 9.41
N PHE A 231 -5.23 3.79 8.59
CA PHE A 231 -4.41 2.89 7.77
C PHE A 231 -3.76 3.64 6.61
N LEU A 232 -4.52 4.49 5.90
CA LEU A 232 -3.98 5.31 4.81
C LEU A 232 -2.87 6.24 5.33
N LEU A 233 -3.03 6.84 6.51
CA LEU A 233 -2.00 7.68 7.09
C LEU A 233 -0.75 6.89 7.45
N VAL A 234 -0.89 5.78 8.19
CA VAL A 234 0.27 5.01 8.69
C VAL A 234 1.01 4.28 7.57
N GLU A 235 0.30 3.69 6.61
CA GLU A 235 0.90 2.84 5.58
C GLU A 235 1.20 3.57 4.26
N TYR A 236 0.40 4.60 3.91
CA TYR A 236 0.56 5.35 2.66
C TYR A 236 1.03 6.79 2.85
N GLY A 237 0.91 7.36 4.06
CA GLY A 237 1.38 8.71 4.36
C GLY A 237 0.46 9.81 3.83
N PHE A 238 -0.84 9.57 3.71
CA PHE A 238 -1.81 10.61 3.35
C PHE A 238 -3.17 10.39 4.02
N LEU A 239 -3.98 11.43 4.04
CA LEU A 239 -5.39 11.39 4.41
C LEU A 239 -6.23 11.88 3.23
N PRO A 240 -7.32 11.20 2.86
CA PRO A 240 -8.32 11.75 1.94
C PRO A 240 -8.92 13.05 2.46
N GLU A 241 -9.58 13.80 1.58
CA GLU A 241 -10.31 14.99 2.00
C GLU A 241 -11.38 14.64 3.07
N PRO A 242 -11.57 15.48 4.10
CA PRO A 242 -12.53 15.21 5.16
C PRO A 242 -13.92 14.87 4.63
N GLY A 243 -14.49 13.75 5.11
CA GLY A 243 -15.83 13.29 4.72
C GLY A 243 -15.92 12.54 3.38
N THR A 244 -14.81 12.37 2.64
CA THR A 244 -14.83 11.67 1.34
C THR A 244 -14.57 10.16 1.47
N ASN A 245 -13.86 9.72 2.52
CA ASN A 245 -13.54 8.31 2.71
C ASN A 245 -14.71 7.54 3.34
N VAL A 246 -15.50 6.88 2.48
CA VAL A 246 -16.63 6.02 2.90
C VAL A 246 -16.20 4.76 3.67
N TRP A 247 -14.91 4.42 3.66
CA TRP A 247 -14.34 3.30 4.39
C TRP A 247 -13.76 3.70 5.74
N ASP A 248 -13.86 4.98 6.11
CA ASP A 248 -13.36 5.43 7.38
C ASP A 248 -14.18 4.89 8.55
N SER A 249 -13.49 4.64 9.65
CA SER A 249 -14.07 3.97 10.81
C SER A 249 -13.31 4.31 12.08
N LEU A 250 -14.01 4.29 13.21
CA LEU A 250 -13.44 4.56 14.51
C LEU A 250 -13.27 3.26 15.30
N SER A 251 -12.03 2.92 15.65
CA SER A 251 -11.78 1.87 16.63
C SER A 251 -12.15 2.34 18.04
N ILE A 252 -12.94 1.53 18.73
CA ILE A 252 -13.38 1.76 20.11
C ILE A 252 -12.85 0.69 21.07
N ASP A 253 -11.80 -0.04 20.67
CA ASP A 253 -11.12 -1.03 21.50
C ASP A 253 -10.69 -0.48 22.86
N HIS A 254 -10.16 0.74 22.86
CA HIS A 254 -9.70 1.41 24.07
C HIS A 254 -10.82 1.78 25.05
N PHE A 255 -12.08 1.77 24.62
CA PHE A 255 -13.24 1.93 25.50
C PHE A 255 -13.82 0.57 25.94
N ILE A 256 -13.96 -0.39 25.01
CA ILE A 256 -14.63 -1.66 25.28
C ILE A 256 -13.73 -2.62 26.05
N ILE A 257 -12.46 -2.80 25.65
CA ILE A 257 -11.57 -3.80 26.29
C ILE A 257 -11.42 -3.55 27.80
N PRO A 258 -11.22 -2.31 28.29
CA PRO A 258 -11.14 -2.04 29.73
C PRO A 258 -12.46 -2.20 30.48
N ALA A 259 -13.61 -2.13 29.79
CA ALA A 259 -14.93 -2.30 30.41
C ALA A 259 -15.30 -3.78 30.65
N LEU A 260 -14.62 -4.70 29.97
CA LEU A 260 -14.81 -6.14 30.10
C LEU A 260 -14.02 -6.69 31.29
N SER A 261 -14.64 -7.60 32.05
CA SER A 261 -13.93 -8.42 33.05
C SER A 261 -12.92 -9.37 32.38
N THR A 262 -11.94 -9.86 33.14
CA THR A 262 -10.96 -10.84 32.66
C THR A 262 -11.62 -12.06 32.04
N GLY A 263 -12.69 -12.60 32.66
CA GLY A 263 -13.40 -13.77 32.13
C GLY A 263 -14.12 -13.51 30.81
N GLN A 264 -14.65 -12.30 30.60
CA GLN A 264 -15.25 -11.90 29.32
C GLN A 264 -14.18 -11.73 28.24
N ASN A 265 -13.06 -11.07 28.57
CA ASN A 265 -11.92 -10.94 27.66
C ASN A 265 -11.38 -12.31 27.21
N ASP A 266 -11.19 -13.25 28.14
CA ASP A 266 -10.74 -14.61 27.83
C ASP A 266 -11.73 -15.37 26.95
N THR A 267 -13.03 -15.19 27.20
CA THR A 267 -14.10 -15.81 26.40
C THR A 267 -14.09 -15.27 24.98
N LEU A 268 -14.06 -13.94 24.82
CA LEU A 268 -13.99 -13.30 23.51
C LEU A 268 -12.72 -13.70 22.76
N ALA A 269 -11.57 -13.77 23.43
CA ALA A 269 -10.32 -14.23 22.83
C ALA A 269 -10.43 -15.67 22.33
N ARG A 270 -10.99 -16.56 23.15
CA ARG A 270 -11.18 -17.99 22.81
C ARG A 270 -12.03 -18.18 21.55
N TYR A 271 -13.05 -17.35 21.36
CA TYR A 271 -13.95 -17.43 20.20
C TYR A 271 -13.53 -16.51 19.04
N GLY A 272 -12.40 -15.80 19.16
CA GLY A 272 -11.89 -14.92 18.10
C GLY A 272 -12.63 -13.59 17.94
N PHE A 273 -13.32 -13.13 18.99
CA PHE A 273 -14.07 -11.88 19.01
C PHE A 273 -13.38 -10.75 19.79
N LEU A 274 -12.26 -11.00 20.49
CA LEU A 274 -11.57 -9.95 21.25
C LEU A 274 -10.92 -8.90 20.33
N GLY A 275 -11.24 -7.62 20.55
CA GLY A 275 -10.68 -6.48 19.81
C GLY A 275 -11.29 -6.30 18.41
N ASP A 276 -10.72 -5.36 17.63
CA ASP A 276 -11.26 -4.89 16.35
C ASP A 276 -12.73 -4.45 16.46
N TYR A 277 -13.08 -3.83 17.59
CA TYR A 277 -14.35 -3.19 17.80
C TYR A 277 -14.34 -1.84 17.12
N THR A 278 -15.24 -1.69 16.16
CA THR A 278 -15.28 -0.56 15.24
C THR A 278 -16.69 0.02 15.15
N LEU A 279 -16.76 1.33 15.00
CA LEU A 279 -17.93 2.08 14.56
C LEU A 279 -17.66 2.63 13.16
N PHE A 280 -18.53 2.31 12.21
CA PHE A 280 -18.49 2.90 10.87
C PHE A 280 -19.27 4.22 10.86
N LEU A 281 -18.79 5.18 10.08
CA LEU A 281 -19.60 6.35 9.74
C LEU A 281 -20.81 5.82 8.97
N GLY A 282 -22.02 6.01 9.52
CA GLY A 282 -23.25 5.46 8.95
C GLY A 282 -23.44 5.81 7.48
N THR A 283 -24.32 5.08 6.80
CA THR A 283 -24.67 5.43 5.43
C THR A 283 -25.37 6.80 5.38
N PRO A 284 -25.38 7.49 4.22
CA PRO A 284 -26.22 8.68 4.02
C PRO A 284 -27.72 8.42 4.32
N ALA A 285 -28.16 7.16 4.37
CA ALA A 285 -29.53 6.78 4.69
C ALA A 285 -29.78 6.58 6.20
N THR A 286 -28.76 6.22 6.98
CA THR A 286 -28.91 5.91 8.41
C THR A 286 -28.48 7.04 9.33
N GLU A 287 -27.59 7.94 8.88
CA GLU A 287 -27.03 9.09 9.64
C GLU A 287 -26.45 8.77 11.04
N GLN A 288 -26.48 7.51 11.47
CA GLN A 288 -26.02 7.05 12.77
C GLN A 288 -24.81 6.12 12.61
N PRO A 289 -23.80 6.23 13.49
CA PRO A 289 -22.68 5.30 13.48
C PRO A 289 -23.14 3.85 13.63
N GLU A 290 -22.65 2.96 12.77
CA GLU A 290 -23.04 1.55 12.76
C GLU A 290 -21.94 0.69 13.40
N PRO A 291 -22.24 -0.06 14.47
CA PRO A 291 -21.25 -0.94 15.08
C PRO A 291 -21.00 -2.17 14.20
N CYS A 292 -19.74 -2.59 14.12
CA CYS A 292 -19.41 -3.86 13.50
C CYS A 292 -19.98 -5.04 14.33
N PHE A 293 -20.09 -6.22 13.72
CA PHE A 293 -20.61 -7.40 14.42
C PHE A 293 -19.81 -7.76 15.69
N ARG A 294 -18.48 -7.58 15.67
CA ARG A 294 -17.63 -7.83 16.87
C ARG A 294 -17.96 -6.86 18.00
N THR A 295 -18.19 -5.58 17.68
CA THR A 295 -18.65 -4.58 18.64
C THR A 295 -19.95 -5.00 19.29
N LEU A 296 -20.94 -5.44 18.50
CA LEU A 296 -22.22 -5.90 19.04
C LEU A 296 -22.05 -7.09 19.98
N VAL A 297 -21.26 -8.10 19.59
CA VAL A 297 -20.98 -9.27 20.43
C VAL A 297 -20.35 -8.88 21.77
N ALA A 298 -19.38 -7.96 21.77
CA ALA A 298 -18.75 -7.49 23.00
C ALA A 298 -19.72 -6.66 23.87
N LEU A 299 -20.55 -5.81 23.26
CA LEU A 299 -21.55 -5.03 23.98
C LEU A 299 -22.64 -5.88 24.62
N PHE A 300 -22.99 -7.05 24.05
CA PHE A 300 -23.92 -8.00 24.70
C PHE A 300 -23.38 -8.62 25.99
N LEU A 301 -22.08 -8.52 26.24
CA LEU A 301 -21.46 -9.04 27.45
C LEU A 301 -21.30 -7.97 28.54
N ILE A 302 -21.38 -6.68 28.20
CA ILE A 302 -21.27 -5.56 29.15
C ILE A 302 -22.63 -5.29 29.80
#